data_AF-A0A7K0EIE4-F1
#
_entry.id   AF-A0A7K0EIE4-F1
#
_cell.length_a   1.000
_cell.length_b   1.000
_cell.length_c   1.000
_cell.angle_alpha   90.00
_cell.angle_beta   90.00
_cell.angle_gamma   90.00
#
_symmetry.space_group_name_H-M   'P 1'
#
loop_
_entity.id
_entity.type
_entity.pdbx_description
1 polymer ?
#
loop_
_entity_poly.entity_id
_entity_poly.type
_entity_poly.pdbx_seq_one_letter_code
_entity_poly.pdbx_strand_id
1 'polypeptide(L)'
;MLDFRMQSLTKLYLFLSLFGWFSGLAQSEKNATVPIANEYSEYLETVQKATFRYFWDFAHPVSGLAPERTATPNIVTTGGTGFGIMAIVTAADRRWVTRAEAVQQLQKMTGFLKKADRFHGAWPHWLDGNSGKVVPFSDHDNGGDLVETAFLVNGLLSARAYFDGNTASEKDLRQRIDKLWREVEWDWYVRDGKLYWHWSPNHEWKMNHAIRGHDETFITYVLALGSPTHAIKPEVYQNTYKQSDHYVNNRTYYGYKLPLGFPMGGPLFFTHYSYLSLDPRLMQDEQTNYWEQNRNHTLINRAHCLEPRQAMFGYGPGNWGLTASDDYNFYDAHSPTNDNGTISPTAALSAFPYTPYYSMQVLRNLYLREGSRLFGPYGFYDAYNKGLNWYSNQYLAIDQGPIVVMMENYRSGLLWKLGEKTPELWTGLTKMGIKKPAYPTGFYSYAPDFRSGYIDLWKHPDRGAYVLDFAVKGSSAVTLVVRDESGREIQKLIDNKSYSEGTQQLLFQLPQGKYEFELAQGSEKQRVKISLHQSVDNQ
;
A
#
# COMPACT_ATOMS: atom_id res chain seq x y z
N MET A 1 28.69 19.11 -71.29
CA MET A 1 29.95 18.79 -72.00
C MET A 1 30.97 18.41 -70.93
N LEU A 2 31.49 17.18 -71.02
CA LEU A 2 32.73 16.62 -70.43
C LEU A 2 33.17 16.95 -68.98
N ASP A 3 33.39 15.86 -68.24
CA ASP A 3 34.22 15.69 -67.04
C ASP A 3 35.58 16.42 -67.03
N PHE A 4 36.19 16.57 -65.84
CA PHE A 4 37.39 15.76 -65.50
C PHE A 4 37.64 15.64 -63.98
N ARG A 5 38.16 14.48 -63.56
CA ARG A 5 38.56 14.12 -62.18
C ARG A 5 40.09 14.13 -62.03
N MET A 6 40.59 14.15 -60.78
CA MET A 6 41.62 13.24 -60.18
C MET A 6 42.18 13.89 -58.88
N GLN A 7 42.25 13.22 -57.71
CA GLN A 7 43.07 12.06 -57.31
C GLN A 7 44.59 12.33 -57.36
N SER A 8 45.46 11.93 -56.41
CA SER A 8 45.35 11.27 -55.09
C SER A 8 46.78 11.12 -54.48
N LEU A 9 46.96 10.35 -53.37
CA LEU A 9 48.23 9.77 -52.84
C LEU A 9 49.13 10.71 -51.97
N THR A 10 49.84 10.30 -50.89
CA THR A 10 49.97 8.98 -50.19
C THR A 10 50.60 9.04 -48.77
N LYS A 11 50.30 8.01 -47.95
CA LYS A 11 51.11 7.34 -46.88
C LYS A 11 51.26 8.04 -45.50
N LEU A 12 50.95 7.46 -44.31
CA LEU A 12 50.92 6.07 -43.77
C LEU A 12 52.33 5.52 -43.47
N TYR A 13 52.71 4.92 -42.32
CA TYR A 13 52.02 4.35 -41.13
C TYR A 13 52.34 5.20 -39.83
N LEU A 14 52.30 4.78 -38.55
CA LEU A 14 52.13 3.47 -37.86
C LEU A 14 51.50 3.60 -36.44
N PHE A 15 51.41 2.47 -35.73
CA PHE A 15 50.69 2.16 -34.48
C PHE A 15 51.42 2.47 -33.15
N LEU A 16 50.63 2.80 -32.11
CA LEU A 16 50.60 2.03 -30.85
C LEU A 16 49.24 2.19 -30.15
N SER A 17 48.73 1.10 -29.58
CA SER A 17 47.37 0.97 -29.04
C SER A 17 47.35 0.79 -27.52
N LEU A 18 46.32 1.30 -26.82
CA LEU A 18 45.42 0.50 -25.94
C LEU A 18 44.46 1.33 -25.05
N PHE A 19 43.29 0.73 -24.81
CA PHE A 19 42.26 0.99 -23.77
C PHE A 19 41.44 2.30 -23.73
N GLY A 20 40.11 2.13 -23.56
CA GLY A 20 39.18 3.20 -23.17
C GLY A 20 37.80 3.16 -23.86
N TRP A 21 37.00 2.11 -23.66
CA TRP A 21 35.62 2.07 -24.18
C TRP A 21 34.74 3.15 -23.54
N PHE A 22 33.98 3.88 -24.36
CA PHE A 22 32.76 4.58 -23.94
C PHE A 22 31.62 4.22 -24.89
N SER A 23 30.86 3.19 -24.53
CA SER A 23 29.61 2.79 -25.18
C SER A 23 28.44 2.98 -24.20
N GLY A 24 27.35 3.58 -24.68
CA GLY A 24 26.04 3.51 -24.03
C GLY A 24 25.76 4.52 -22.92
N LEU A 25 25.35 5.73 -23.28
CA LEU A 25 24.34 6.46 -22.51
C LEU A 25 22.97 6.29 -23.19
N ALA A 26 22.40 5.10 -23.04
CA ALA A 26 20.99 4.88 -23.32
C ALA A 26 20.16 5.56 -22.21
N GLN A 27 19.74 6.79 -22.47
CA GLN A 27 18.80 7.50 -21.62
C GLN A 27 17.47 6.75 -21.65
N SER A 28 17.20 5.91 -20.64
CA SER A 28 15.95 5.16 -20.57
C SER A 28 14.80 6.11 -20.23
N GLU A 29 14.14 6.61 -21.27
CA GLU A 29 12.76 7.04 -21.15
C GLU A 29 11.95 5.82 -20.70
N LYS A 30 11.60 5.80 -19.41
CA LYS A 30 10.60 4.87 -18.88
C LYS A 30 9.29 5.21 -19.56
N ASN A 31 8.96 4.47 -20.61
CA ASN A 31 7.64 4.48 -21.22
C ASN A 31 6.62 4.01 -20.18
N ALA A 32 6.11 4.97 -19.40
CA ALA A 32 4.93 4.78 -18.57
C ALA A 32 3.80 4.35 -19.49
N THR A 33 3.26 3.16 -19.25
CA THR A 33 2.17 2.61 -20.05
C THR A 33 0.94 3.48 -19.86
N VAL A 34 0.57 4.22 -20.91
CA VAL A 34 -0.60 5.13 -20.91
C VAL A 34 -1.84 4.32 -20.53
N PRO A 35 -2.59 4.71 -19.48
CA PRO A 35 -3.83 4.04 -19.10
C PRO A 35 -4.84 4.01 -20.24
N ILE A 36 -5.50 2.86 -20.44
CA ILE A 36 -6.65 2.76 -21.34
C ILE A 36 -7.85 3.43 -20.67
N ALA A 37 -8.46 4.41 -21.35
CA ALA A 37 -9.69 5.05 -20.89
C ALA A 37 -10.88 4.09 -21.02
N ASN A 38 -11.59 3.84 -19.92
CA ASN A 38 -12.83 3.07 -19.83
C ASN A 38 -13.56 3.41 -18.52
N GLU A 39 -14.82 2.99 -18.38
CA GLU A 39 -15.66 3.22 -17.19
C GLU A 39 -14.93 2.88 -15.88
N TYR A 40 -14.20 1.76 -15.83
CA TYR A 40 -13.51 1.32 -14.62
C TYR A 40 -12.25 2.15 -14.31
N SER A 41 -11.49 2.61 -15.31
CA SER A 41 -10.36 3.51 -15.07
C SER A 41 -10.83 4.91 -14.72
N GLU A 42 -11.98 5.35 -15.23
CA GLU A 42 -12.64 6.61 -14.85
C GLU A 42 -13.17 6.59 -13.41
N TYR A 43 -13.77 5.48 -12.93
CA TYR A 43 -14.11 5.34 -11.51
C TYR A 43 -12.88 5.45 -10.59
N LEU A 44 -11.80 4.73 -10.92
CA LEU A 44 -10.56 4.80 -10.12
C LEU A 44 -10.00 6.22 -10.09
N GLU A 45 -9.95 6.88 -11.26
CA GLU A 45 -9.45 8.25 -11.40
C GLU A 45 -10.31 9.26 -10.64
N THR A 46 -11.65 9.20 -10.79
CA THR A 46 -12.59 10.10 -10.12
C THR A 46 -12.52 9.96 -8.60
N VAL A 47 -12.51 8.73 -8.08
CA VAL A 47 -12.43 8.47 -6.63
C VAL A 47 -11.08 8.91 -6.07
N GLN A 48 -9.95 8.45 -6.63
CA GLN A 48 -8.62 8.83 -6.11
C GLN A 48 -8.39 10.34 -6.18
N LYS A 49 -8.79 11.00 -7.28
CA LYS A 49 -8.58 12.44 -7.45
C LYS A 49 -9.50 13.28 -6.56
N ALA A 50 -10.72 12.83 -6.28
CA ALA A 50 -11.58 13.46 -5.28
C ALA A 50 -11.02 13.28 -3.87
N THR A 51 -10.62 12.06 -3.50
CA THR A 51 -10.03 11.79 -2.17
C THR A 51 -8.71 12.52 -1.94
N PHE A 52 -7.87 12.67 -2.97
CA PHE A 52 -6.65 13.47 -2.90
C PHE A 52 -6.89 14.92 -2.46
N ARG A 53 -8.03 15.52 -2.80
CA ARG A 53 -8.37 16.91 -2.40
C ARG A 53 -8.41 17.11 -0.88
N TYR A 54 -8.66 16.05 -0.09
CA TYR A 54 -8.53 16.12 1.37
C TYR A 54 -7.12 16.59 1.79
N PHE A 55 -6.09 16.14 1.08
CA PHE A 55 -4.67 16.42 1.36
C PHE A 55 -4.12 17.61 0.58
N TRP A 56 -4.97 18.32 -0.18
CA TRP A 56 -4.55 19.42 -1.04
C TRP A 56 -5.44 20.65 -0.87
N ASP A 57 -6.72 20.55 -1.21
CA ASP A 57 -7.70 21.64 -1.09
C ASP A 57 -8.11 21.87 0.38
N PHE A 58 -8.16 20.80 1.18
CA PHE A 58 -8.49 20.84 2.62
C PHE A 58 -7.26 20.78 3.55
N ALA A 59 -6.05 20.73 3.01
CA ALA A 59 -4.83 20.76 3.82
C ALA A 59 -4.75 22.06 4.64
N HIS A 60 -4.25 21.97 5.89
CA HIS A 60 -4.28 23.12 6.80
C HIS A 60 -3.52 24.33 6.22
N PRO A 61 -4.11 25.54 6.14
CA PRO A 61 -3.58 26.63 5.32
C PRO A 61 -2.20 27.14 5.76
N VAL A 62 -1.84 27.06 7.05
CA VAL A 62 -0.52 27.48 7.54
C VAL A 62 0.54 26.39 7.38
N SER A 63 0.25 25.17 7.79
CA SER A 63 1.22 24.09 7.91
C SER A 63 1.30 23.19 6.66
N GLY A 64 0.22 23.10 5.89
CA GLY A 64 0.05 22.15 4.80
C GLY A 64 -0.17 20.70 5.26
N LEU A 65 -0.27 20.45 6.57
CA LEU A 65 -0.49 19.11 7.12
C LEU A 65 -1.97 18.71 7.00
N ALA A 66 -2.25 17.41 7.09
CA ALA A 66 -3.60 16.87 7.01
C ALA A 66 -4.36 17.12 8.34
N PRO A 67 -5.53 17.79 8.31
CA PRO A 67 -6.42 17.81 9.47
C PRO A 67 -6.81 16.39 9.87
N GLU A 68 -6.97 16.13 11.16
CA GLU A 68 -7.47 14.86 11.71
C GLU A 68 -8.79 14.47 11.04
N ARG A 69 -9.77 15.38 11.13
CA ARG A 69 -11.10 15.24 10.54
C ARG A 69 -11.67 16.58 10.11
N THR A 70 -12.66 16.56 9.21
CA THR A 70 -13.31 17.79 8.72
C THR A 70 -13.93 18.68 9.79
N ALA A 71 -14.42 18.11 10.89
CA ALA A 71 -15.04 18.86 12.00
C ALA A 71 -14.04 19.68 12.84
N THR A 72 -12.76 19.30 12.85
CA THR A 72 -11.70 19.94 13.64
C THR A 72 -10.51 20.37 12.77
N PRO A 73 -10.73 21.25 11.77
CA PRO A 73 -9.77 21.52 10.68
C PRO A 73 -8.41 22.07 11.15
N ASN A 74 -8.33 22.62 12.36
CA ASN A 74 -7.10 23.15 12.96
C ASN A 74 -6.29 22.09 13.74
N ILE A 75 -6.87 20.93 14.07
CA ILE A 75 -6.14 19.81 14.65
C ILE A 75 -5.61 18.98 13.48
N VAL A 76 -4.28 18.89 13.34
CA VAL A 76 -3.63 18.10 12.29
C VAL A 76 -2.99 16.85 12.87
N THR A 77 -3.16 15.72 12.19
CA THR A 77 -2.65 14.40 12.60
C THR A 77 -1.35 14.07 11.90
N THR A 78 -0.40 13.46 12.61
CA THR A 78 0.94 13.21 12.07
C THR A 78 1.01 11.96 11.19
N GLY A 79 0.39 10.83 11.56
CA GLY A 79 0.37 9.65 10.71
C GLY A 79 -0.54 9.82 9.49
N GLY A 80 -1.72 10.41 9.65
CA GLY A 80 -2.59 10.79 8.53
C GLY A 80 -1.91 11.81 7.58
N THR A 81 -1.05 12.68 8.09
CA THR A 81 -0.17 13.53 7.26
C THR A 81 0.86 12.70 6.48
N GLY A 82 1.42 11.63 7.06
CA GLY A 82 2.26 10.67 6.36
C GLY A 82 1.57 10.05 5.15
N PHE A 83 0.31 9.67 5.31
CA PHE A 83 -0.50 9.14 4.20
C PHE A 83 -0.78 10.24 3.15
N GLY A 84 -1.08 11.47 3.58
CA GLY A 84 -1.24 12.64 2.72
C GLY A 84 0.00 12.96 1.88
N ILE A 85 1.21 12.79 2.42
CA ILE A 85 2.46 12.95 1.66
C ILE A 85 2.55 11.91 0.53
N MET A 86 2.14 10.67 0.77
CA MET A 86 2.07 9.62 -0.28
C MET A 86 0.95 9.89 -1.30
N ALA A 87 -0.15 10.53 -0.89
CA ALA A 87 -1.18 11.02 -1.80
C ALA A 87 -0.65 12.18 -2.69
N ILE A 88 0.19 13.09 -2.17
CA ILE A 88 0.86 14.14 -2.96
C ILE A 88 1.85 13.53 -3.97
N VAL A 89 2.60 12.49 -3.58
CA VAL A 89 3.45 11.71 -4.52
C VAL A 89 2.61 11.11 -5.65
N THR A 90 1.48 10.49 -5.31
CA THR A 90 0.52 9.93 -6.29
C THR A 90 0.00 11.01 -7.25
N ALA A 91 -0.41 12.16 -6.71
CA ALA A 91 -0.94 13.28 -7.48
C ALA A 91 0.09 13.90 -8.44
N ALA A 92 1.37 13.93 -8.07
CA ALA A 92 2.45 14.38 -8.94
C ALA A 92 2.70 13.39 -10.10
N ASP A 93 2.65 12.07 -9.82
CA ASP A 93 2.85 11.03 -10.84
C ASP A 93 1.68 10.95 -11.83
N ARG A 94 0.45 11.05 -11.31
CA ARG A 94 -0.81 11.15 -12.07
C ARG A 94 -1.02 12.53 -12.72
N ARG A 95 -0.15 13.51 -12.45
CA ARG A 95 -0.20 14.89 -12.98
C ARG A 95 -1.50 15.63 -12.64
N TRP A 96 -2.10 15.35 -11.48
CA TRP A 96 -3.20 16.16 -10.92
C TRP A 96 -2.70 17.51 -10.42
N VAL A 97 -1.45 17.54 -9.96
CA VAL A 97 -0.65 18.73 -9.64
C VAL A 97 0.68 18.63 -10.38
N THR A 98 1.36 19.74 -10.62
CA THR A 98 2.72 19.68 -11.17
C THR A 98 3.71 19.18 -10.13
N ARG A 99 4.79 18.54 -10.59
CA ARG A 99 5.90 18.12 -9.71
C ARG A 99 6.49 19.30 -8.92
N ALA A 100 6.48 20.51 -9.48
CA ALA A 100 6.97 21.72 -8.82
C ALA A 100 6.06 22.18 -7.67
N GLU A 101 4.74 22.20 -7.87
CA GLU A 101 3.77 22.51 -6.81
C GLU A 101 3.84 21.49 -5.67
N ALA A 102 3.93 20.19 -6.01
CA ALA A 102 4.09 19.13 -5.02
C ALA A 102 5.35 19.33 -4.16
N VAL A 103 6.50 19.67 -4.77
CA VAL A 103 7.73 19.98 -4.03
C VAL A 103 7.55 21.20 -3.11
N GLN A 104 6.89 22.27 -3.58
CA GLN A 104 6.64 23.47 -2.76
C GLN A 104 5.76 23.16 -1.55
N GLN A 105 4.67 22.40 -1.73
CA GLN A 105 3.81 21.96 -0.62
C GLN A 105 4.59 21.10 0.38
N LEU A 106 5.42 20.15 -0.09
CA LEU A 106 6.23 19.32 0.79
C LEU A 106 7.35 20.11 1.51
N GLN A 107 7.89 21.16 0.89
CA GLN A 107 8.83 22.10 1.53
C GLN A 107 8.14 22.94 2.62
N LYS A 108 6.88 23.32 2.44
CA LYS A 108 6.03 23.95 3.47
C LYS A 108 5.79 23.00 4.65
N MET A 109 5.33 21.78 4.37
CA MET A 109 5.06 20.74 5.38
C MET A 109 6.32 20.41 6.20
N THR A 110 7.45 20.11 5.56
CA THR A 110 8.73 19.84 6.25
C THR A 110 9.28 21.07 6.97
N GLY A 111 9.03 22.29 6.45
CA GLY A 111 9.37 23.55 7.11
C GLY A 111 8.57 23.80 8.40
N PHE A 112 7.33 23.31 8.47
CA PHE A 112 6.49 23.33 9.66
C PHE A 112 6.88 22.22 10.66
N LEU A 113 6.99 20.97 10.21
CA LEU A 113 7.36 19.81 11.04
C LEU A 113 8.71 19.97 11.74
N LYS A 114 9.65 20.73 11.16
CA LYS A 114 10.93 21.13 11.77
C LYS A 114 10.78 22.03 13.00
N LYS A 115 9.68 22.79 13.10
CA LYS A 115 9.42 23.77 14.17
C LYS A 115 8.36 23.32 15.17
N ALA A 116 7.53 22.34 14.79
CA ALA A 116 6.53 21.75 15.65
C ALA A 116 7.17 21.06 16.88
N ASP A 117 6.38 20.90 17.93
CA ASP A 117 6.81 20.18 19.13
C ASP A 117 7.20 18.73 18.78
N ARG A 118 8.34 18.30 19.32
CA ARG A 118 8.91 16.96 19.17
C ARG A 118 9.45 16.51 20.52
N PHE A 119 9.35 15.21 20.79
CA PHE A 119 9.67 14.58 22.05
C PHE A 119 10.62 13.41 21.76
N HIS A 120 11.92 13.61 22.03
CA HIS A 120 12.98 12.69 21.58
C HIS A 120 12.87 12.43 20.06
N GLY A 121 12.66 13.50 19.30
CA GLY A 121 12.50 13.49 17.85
C GLY A 121 11.19 12.93 17.30
N ALA A 122 10.41 12.17 18.07
CA ALA A 122 9.05 11.78 17.67
C ALA A 122 8.11 12.99 17.73
N TRP A 123 7.08 13.02 16.89
CA TRP A 123 6.00 14.00 16.97
C TRP A 123 4.85 13.43 17.81
N PRO A 124 3.98 14.28 18.39
CA PRO A 124 2.70 13.82 18.95
C PRO A 124 1.77 13.30 17.86
N HIS A 125 0.74 12.55 18.28
CA HIS A 125 -0.38 12.17 17.43
C HIS A 125 -1.04 13.41 16.78
N TRP A 126 -1.39 14.40 17.60
CA TRP A 126 -2.03 15.65 17.16
C TRP A 126 -1.20 16.91 17.43
N LEU A 127 -1.26 17.82 16.46
CA LEU A 127 -0.68 19.16 16.52
C LEU A 127 -1.76 20.21 16.23
N ASP A 128 -1.62 21.40 16.82
CA ASP A 128 -2.29 22.60 16.37
C ASP A 128 -1.65 23.06 15.04
N GLY A 129 -2.45 23.13 13.98
CA GLY A 129 -1.98 23.38 12.62
C GLY A 129 -1.42 24.79 12.38
N ASN A 130 -1.69 25.75 13.27
CA ASN A 130 -1.18 27.12 13.17
C ASN A 130 0.19 27.27 13.83
N SER A 131 0.35 26.72 15.03
CA SER A 131 1.50 26.93 15.91
C SER A 131 2.50 25.77 15.93
N GLY A 132 2.05 24.56 15.58
CA GLY A 132 2.83 23.33 15.71
C GLY A 132 2.95 22.87 17.16
N LYS A 133 2.06 23.29 18.05
CA LYS A 133 2.00 22.83 19.45
C LYS A 133 1.25 21.53 19.60
N VAL A 134 1.68 20.67 20.53
CA VAL A 134 0.97 19.43 20.84
C VAL A 134 -0.47 19.72 21.27
N VAL A 135 -1.42 18.98 20.68
CA VAL A 135 -2.79 18.87 21.18
C VAL A 135 -2.89 17.49 21.82
N PRO A 136 -3.13 17.38 23.14
CA PRO A 136 -3.25 16.08 23.79
C PRO A 136 -4.36 15.22 23.17
N PHE A 137 -4.05 13.96 22.86
CA PHE A 137 -5.04 12.97 22.45
C PHE A 137 -5.81 12.43 23.67
N SER A 138 -5.15 12.36 24.82
CA SER A 138 -5.75 12.11 26.14
C SER A 138 -4.92 12.76 27.26
N ASP A 139 -5.40 12.74 28.50
CA ASP A 139 -4.73 13.34 29.67
C ASP A 139 -3.24 12.95 29.80
N HIS A 140 -2.89 11.70 29.48
CA HIS A 140 -1.52 11.19 29.58
C HIS A 140 -0.80 11.10 28.23
N ASP A 141 -1.52 11.30 27.12
CA ASP A 141 -0.97 11.30 25.77
C ASP A 141 -0.86 12.73 25.24
N ASN A 142 0.19 13.40 25.73
CA ASN A 142 0.54 14.79 25.46
C ASN A 142 2.04 14.95 25.12
N GLY A 143 2.63 13.87 24.59
CA GLY A 143 4.05 13.76 24.25
C GLY A 143 4.25 13.17 22.87
N GLY A 144 5.30 12.38 22.66
CA GLY A 144 5.57 11.75 21.37
C GLY A 144 4.80 10.44 21.19
N ASP A 145 4.21 10.28 20.01
CA ASP A 145 3.61 9.04 19.51
C ASP A 145 4.56 8.45 18.46
N LEU A 146 5.09 7.26 18.73
CA LEU A 146 6.06 6.60 17.86
C LEU A 146 5.43 5.96 16.62
N VAL A 147 4.16 5.53 16.69
CA VAL A 147 3.45 4.86 15.60
C VAL A 147 3.00 5.89 14.56
N GLU A 148 2.41 7.00 15.02
CA GLU A 148 2.06 8.13 14.16
C GLU A 148 3.31 8.78 13.54
N THR A 149 4.40 8.86 14.32
CA THR A 149 5.73 9.22 13.80
C THR A 149 6.23 8.26 12.72
N ALA A 150 6.00 6.94 12.86
CA ALA A 150 6.38 5.96 11.85
C ALA A 150 5.59 6.12 10.55
N PHE A 151 4.28 6.35 10.63
CA PHE A 151 3.46 6.65 9.46
C PHE A 151 3.89 7.96 8.76
N LEU A 152 4.17 9.02 9.53
CA LEU A 152 4.70 10.29 9.02
C LEU A 152 6.04 10.11 8.29
N VAL A 153 7.00 9.46 8.95
CA VAL A 153 8.33 9.19 8.41
C VAL A 153 8.24 8.33 7.15
N ASN A 154 7.37 7.33 7.11
CA ASN A 154 7.18 6.48 5.95
C ASN A 154 6.74 7.29 4.71
N GLY A 155 5.81 8.24 4.91
CA GLY A 155 5.42 9.19 3.87
C GLY A 155 6.56 10.09 3.42
N LEU A 156 7.29 10.68 4.38
CA LEU A 156 8.45 11.53 4.10
C LEU A 156 9.52 10.77 3.29
N LEU A 157 9.91 9.56 3.68
CA LEU A 157 10.89 8.74 2.96
C LEU A 157 10.41 8.38 1.54
N SER A 158 9.12 8.08 1.37
CA SER A 158 8.50 7.85 0.05
C SER A 158 8.60 9.08 -0.85
N ALA A 159 8.37 10.29 -0.31
CA ALA A 159 8.60 11.53 -1.05
C ALA A 159 10.09 11.76 -1.36
N ARG A 160 11.01 11.51 -0.42
CA ARG A 160 12.47 11.61 -0.66
C ARG A 160 12.93 10.69 -1.79
N ALA A 161 12.32 9.51 -1.92
CA ALA A 161 12.61 8.54 -2.98
C ALA A 161 11.99 8.93 -4.34
N TYR A 162 10.86 9.65 -4.36
CA TYR A 162 10.17 10.07 -5.59
C TYR A 162 10.71 11.39 -6.18
N PHE A 163 11.02 12.36 -5.31
CA PHE A 163 11.54 13.67 -5.68
C PHE A 163 13.08 13.62 -5.74
N ASP A 164 13.59 12.81 -6.68
CA ASP A 164 15.00 12.46 -6.94
C ASP A 164 15.74 13.43 -7.88
N GLY A 165 15.08 14.47 -8.38
CA GLY A 165 15.58 15.38 -9.40
C GLY A 165 16.83 16.17 -8.98
N ASN A 166 17.61 16.62 -9.98
CA ASN A 166 18.84 17.39 -9.79
C ASN A 166 18.60 18.91 -9.60
N THR A 167 17.37 19.33 -9.30
CA THR A 167 17.00 20.74 -9.05
C THR A 167 17.37 21.18 -7.64
N ALA A 168 17.49 22.50 -7.41
CA ALA A 168 17.77 23.04 -6.08
C ALA A 168 16.65 22.71 -5.07
N SER A 169 15.38 22.86 -5.47
CA SER A 169 14.23 22.62 -4.60
C SER A 169 14.08 21.14 -4.22
N GLU A 170 14.28 20.20 -5.14
CA GLU A 170 14.22 18.77 -4.79
C GLU A 170 15.41 18.35 -3.92
N LYS A 171 16.61 18.94 -4.10
CA LYS A 171 17.75 18.72 -3.19
C LYS A 171 17.46 19.22 -1.77
N ASP A 172 16.94 20.45 -1.63
CA ASP A 172 16.54 21.01 -0.34
C ASP A 172 15.45 20.17 0.34
N LEU A 173 14.43 19.73 -0.41
CA LEU A 173 13.39 18.84 0.11
C LEU A 173 13.98 17.51 0.63
N ARG A 174 14.84 16.85 -0.16
CA ARG A 174 15.50 15.60 0.26
C ARG A 174 16.36 15.79 1.51
N GLN A 175 17.09 16.91 1.61
CA GLN A 175 17.91 17.26 2.78
C GLN A 175 17.07 17.52 4.03
N ARG A 176 15.92 18.20 3.90
CA ARG A 176 14.97 18.40 5.02
C ARG A 176 14.45 17.07 5.54
N ILE A 177 14.00 16.20 4.63
CA ILE A 177 13.47 14.88 4.99
C ILE A 177 14.54 14.04 5.69
N ASP A 178 15.75 13.94 5.11
CA ASP A 178 16.83 13.13 5.67
C ASP A 178 17.22 13.62 7.08
N LYS A 179 17.22 14.94 7.31
CA LYS A 179 17.43 15.51 8.64
C LYS A 179 16.30 15.14 9.61
N LEU A 180 15.04 15.37 9.25
CA LEU A 180 13.89 15.09 10.12
C LEU A 180 13.82 13.61 10.54
N TRP A 181 14.09 12.70 9.59
CA TRP A 181 14.18 11.26 9.80
C TRP A 181 15.29 10.87 10.78
N ARG A 182 16.51 11.37 10.57
CA ARG A 182 17.69 11.05 11.41
C ARG A 182 17.57 11.56 12.85
N GLU A 183 16.74 12.56 13.08
CA GLU A 183 16.50 13.15 14.41
C GLU A 183 15.49 12.37 15.26
N VAL A 184 14.81 11.34 14.75
CA VAL A 184 13.89 10.52 15.55
C VAL A 184 14.68 9.51 16.40
N GLU A 185 14.58 9.62 17.73
CA GLU A 185 15.31 8.80 18.70
C GLU A 185 14.55 7.49 19.00
N TRP A 186 14.44 6.57 18.04
CA TRP A 186 13.68 5.31 18.22
C TRP A 186 14.20 4.47 19.39
N ASP A 187 15.48 4.58 19.72
CA ASP A 187 16.12 3.93 20.86
C ASP A 187 15.74 4.52 22.21
N TRP A 188 15.34 5.80 22.27
CA TRP A 188 14.74 6.40 23.48
C TRP A 188 13.44 5.68 23.88
N TYR A 189 12.63 5.30 22.89
CA TYR A 189 11.34 4.61 23.09
C TYR A 189 11.50 3.14 23.50
N VAL A 190 12.73 2.66 23.72
CA VAL A 190 13.02 1.34 24.27
C VAL A 190 13.19 1.42 25.78
N ARG A 191 12.26 0.80 26.51
CA ARG A 191 12.29 0.67 27.97
C ARG A 191 12.11 -0.80 28.36
N ASP A 192 12.82 -1.27 29.39
CA ASP A 192 12.68 -2.64 29.93
C ASP A 192 12.78 -3.75 28.85
N GLY A 193 13.58 -3.50 27.80
CA GLY A 193 13.77 -4.38 26.64
C GLY A 193 12.66 -4.34 25.58
N LYS A 194 11.69 -3.43 25.70
CA LYS A 194 10.50 -3.32 24.84
C LYS A 194 10.36 -1.95 24.18
N LEU A 195 9.77 -1.92 22.99
CA LEU A 195 9.41 -0.67 22.31
C LEU A 195 8.04 -0.19 22.79
N TYR A 196 7.96 1.08 23.19
CA TYR A 196 6.73 1.72 23.66
C TYR A 196 6.18 2.72 22.65
N TRP A 197 4.85 2.81 22.60
CA TRP A 197 4.10 3.68 21.69
C TRP A 197 4.25 5.16 22.07
N HIS A 198 4.15 5.48 23.37
CA HIS A 198 4.08 6.86 23.85
C HIS A 198 5.17 7.18 24.88
N TRP A 199 5.65 8.43 24.85
CA TRP A 199 6.42 9.03 25.94
C TRP A 199 6.03 10.50 26.14
N SER A 200 5.83 10.93 27.39
CA SER A 200 5.45 12.30 27.76
C SER A 200 6.50 12.99 28.62
N PRO A 201 6.78 14.30 28.44
CA PRO A 201 7.64 15.05 29.35
C PRO A 201 7.00 15.26 30.74
N ASN A 202 5.67 15.17 30.85
CA ASN A 202 4.91 15.42 32.08
C ASN A 202 4.47 14.13 32.78
N HIS A 203 4.41 13.01 32.05
CA HIS A 203 3.91 11.71 32.53
C HIS A 203 4.84 10.54 32.23
N GLU A 204 6.00 10.80 31.64
CA GLU A 204 7.00 9.81 31.23
C GLU A 204 6.34 8.65 30.45
N TRP A 205 6.34 7.45 31.06
CA TRP A 205 5.86 6.20 30.48
C TRP A 205 4.45 5.81 30.97
N LYS A 206 3.67 6.73 31.55
CA LYS A 206 2.40 6.40 32.22
C LYS A 206 1.36 5.73 31.33
N MET A 207 1.38 6.01 30.02
CA MET A 207 0.58 5.28 29.02
C MET A 207 0.90 3.78 28.97
N ASN A 208 2.16 3.40 29.27
CA ASN A 208 2.65 2.03 29.44
C ASN A 208 2.27 1.05 28.30
N HIS A 209 2.07 1.57 27.10
CA HIS A 209 1.62 0.81 25.94
C HIS A 209 2.83 0.29 25.15
N ALA A 210 3.23 -0.95 25.39
CA ALA A 210 4.26 -1.63 24.60
C ALA A 210 3.66 -2.11 23.27
N ILE A 211 4.34 -1.87 22.15
CA ILE A 211 3.82 -2.11 20.80
C ILE A 211 3.90 -3.60 20.46
N ARG A 212 2.76 -4.31 20.39
CA ARG A 212 2.70 -5.77 20.25
C ARG A 212 1.88 -6.21 19.05
N GLY A 213 2.44 -7.08 18.23
CA GLY A 213 1.82 -7.53 17.00
C GLY A 213 0.92 -8.75 17.13
N HIS A 214 0.25 -9.18 16.07
CA HIS A 214 0.28 -8.58 14.73
C HIS A 214 -0.89 -7.60 14.54
N ASP A 215 -0.55 -6.34 14.26
CA ASP A 215 -1.43 -5.18 14.17
C ASP A 215 -0.92 -4.19 13.08
N GLU A 216 -1.42 -2.95 13.06
CA GLU A 216 -1.02 -1.90 12.12
C GLU A 216 0.44 -1.41 12.28
N THR A 217 1.08 -1.68 13.41
CA THR A 217 2.26 -0.94 13.88
C THR A 217 3.58 -1.47 13.33
N PHE A 218 3.54 -2.50 12.48
CA PHE A 218 4.70 -3.20 11.91
C PHE A 218 5.79 -2.28 11.32
N ILE A 219 5.41 -1.23 10.58
CA ILE A 219 6.30 -0.22 10.00
C ILE A 219 7.12 0.52 11.05
N THR A 220 6.62 0.67 12.28
CA THR A 220 7.33 1.27 13.41
C THR A 220 8.60 0.49 13.73
N TYR A 221 8.52 -0.85 13.74
CA TYR A 221 9.69 -1.71 13.94
C TYR A 221 10.64 -1.70 12.74
N VAL A 222 10.10 -1.66 11.51
CA VAL A 222 10.91 -1.53 10.30
C VAL A 222 11.74 -0.24 10.33
N LEU A 223 11.12 0.90 10.67
CA LEU A 223 11.81 2.19 10.76
C LEU A 223 12.75 2.25 11.98
N ALA A 224 12.32 1.80 13.15
CA ALA A 224 13.15 1.77 14.35
C ALA A 224 14.43 0.92 14.18
N LEU A 225 14.36 -0.18 13.44
CA LEU A 225 15.53 -1.00 13.07
C LEU A 225 16.28 -0.41 11.86
N GLY A 226 15.59 0.27 10.95
CA GLY A 226 16.14 0.92 9.76
C GLY A 226 16.88 2.23 10.02
N SER A 227 16.70 2.84 11.19
CA SER A 227 17.34 4.12 11.56
C SER A 227 18.88 4.04 11.47
N PRO A 228 19.55 5.03 10.84
CA PRO A 228 21.00 5.07 10.74
C PRO A 228 21.68 5.77 11.93
N THR A 229 20.90 6.35 12.85
CA THR A 229 21.38 7.19 13.97
C THR A 229 20.91 6.65 15.32
N HIS A 230 19.64 6.24 15.40
CA HIS A 230 18.95 5.86 16.63
C HIS A 230 18.26 4.50 16.42
N ALA A 231 19.05 3.47 16.12
CA ALA A 231 18.53 2.14 15.84
C ALA A 231 18.22 1.36 17.12
N ILE A 232 17.03 0.79 17.21
CA ILE A 232 16.76 -0.25 18.23
C ILE A 232 17.54 -1.53 17.91
N LYS A 233 17.66 -2.42 18.89
CA LYS A 233 18.28 -3.74 18.67
C LYS A 233 17.25 -4.76 18.15
N PRO A 234 17.63 -5.74 17.30
CA PRO A 234 16.71 -6.75 16.77
C PRO A 234 15.93 -7.53 17.85
N GLU A 235 16.53 -7.72 19.03
CA GLU A 235 15.89 -8.44 20.14
C GLU A 235 14.64 -7.70 20.65
N VAL A 236 14.56 -6.38 20.53
CA VAL A 236 13.39 -5.59 20.95
C VAL A 236 12.16 -5.97 20.13
N TYR A 237 12.31 -6.20 18.82
CA TYR A 237 11.25 -6.71 17.95
C TYR A 237 10.82 -8.14 18.37
N GLN A 238 11.78 -9.03 18.58
CA GLN A 238 11.52 -10.42 18.99
C GLN A 238 10.87 -10.53 20.38
N ASN A 239 11.20 -9.62 21.30
CA ASN A 239 10.75 -9.60 22.70
C ASN A 239 9.47 -8.78 22.94
N THR A 240 9.00 -8.02 21.94
CA THR A 240 7.82 -7.14 22.08
C THR A 240 6.78 -7.47 21.03
N TYR A 241 7.05 -7.20 19.75
CA TYR A 241 6.07 -7.41 18.67
C TYR A 241 5.63 -8.87 18.59
N LYS A 242 6.58 -9.79 18.70
CA LYS A 242 6.32 -11.24 18.60
C LYS A 242 5.90 -11.89 19.93
N GLN A 243 5.93 -11.15 21.04
CA GLN A 243 5.51 -11.61 22.37
C GLN A 243 4.11 -11.07 22.74
N SER A 244 3.14 -11.47 21.93
CA SER A 244 1.74 -11.08 22.08
C SER A 244 0.83 -12.31 22.15
N ASP A 245 -0.27 -12.19 22.88
CA ASP A 245 -1.32 -13.22 22.96
C ASP A 245 -2.09 -13.42 21.65
N HIS A 246 -1.98 -12.45 20.73
CA HIS A 246 -2.55 -12.46 19.39
C HIS A 246 -1.50 -12.41 18.26
N TYR A 247 -0.20 -12.64 18.53
CA TYR A 247 0.81 -12.66 17.46
C TYR A 247 0.61 -13.87 16.54
N VAL A 248 0.65 -15.08 17.11
CA VAL A 248 0.47 -16.33 16.36
C VAL A 248 -1.00 -16.73 16.36
N ASN A 249 -1.60 -16.86 15.18
CA ASN A 249 -2.98 -17.30 15.01
C ASN A 249 -3.04 -18.73 14.44
N ASN A 250 -2.53 -18.91 13.22
CA ASN A 250 -2.53 -20.15 12.42
C ASN A 250 -3.90 -20.83 12.21
N ARG A 251 -5.03 -20.23 12.58
CA ARG A 251 -6.37 -20.81 12.37
C ARG A 251 -6.86 -20.58 10.94
N THR A 252 -7.85 -21.37 10.55
CA THR A 252 -8.54 -21.22 9.26
C THR A 252 -9.93 -20.63 9.47
N TYR A 253 -10.24 -19.57 8.76
CA TYR A 253 -11.54 -18.89 8.76
C TYR A 253 -12.07 -18.85 7.34
N TYR A 254 -13.29 -19.35 7.11
CA TYR A 254 -13.90 -19.37 5.77
C TYR A 254 -12.98 -19.99 4.70
N GLY A 255 -12.29 -21.09 5.02
CA GLY A 255 -11.32 -21.73 4.13
C GLY A 255 -9.94 -21.06 4.01
N TYR A 256 -9.78 -19.82 4.48
CA TYR A 256 -8.51 -19.10 4.44
C TYR A 256 -7.71 -19.28 5.74
N LYS A 257 -6.46 -19.73 5.62
CA LYS A 257 -5.53 -19.77 6.76
C LYS A 257 -5.06 -18.35 7.07
N LEU A 258 -5.07 -17.98 8.35
CA LEU A 258 -4.52 -16.72 8.83
C LEU A 258 -3.33 -16.99 9.77
N PRO A 259 -2.07 -16.84 9.31
CA PRO A 259 -0.90 -17.11 10.14
C PRO A 259 -0.80 -16.25 11.41
N LEU A 260 -1.03 -14.94 11.32
CA LEU A 260 -0.82 -13.97 12.42
C LEU A 260 -2.10 -13.19 12.79
N GLY A 261 -2.09 -12.58 13.98
CA GLY A 261 -3.07 -11.56 14.38
C GLY A 261 -4.30 -12.08 15.13
N PHE A 262 -5.21 -11.17 15.44
CA PHE A 262 -6.45 -11.45 16.17
C PHE A 262 -7.33 -12.51 15.49
N PRO A 263 -8.31 -13.12 16.19
CA PRO A 263 -9.31 -13.97 15.56
C PRO A 263 -10.00 -13.24 14.40
N MET A 264 -10.05 -13.88 13.22
CA MET A 264 -10.51 -13.25 11.95
C MET A 264 -9.73 -11.99 11.52
N GLY A 265 -8.55 -11.74 12.10
CA GLY A 265 -7.60 -10.69 11.75
C GLY A 265 -7.79 -9.36 12.46
N GLY A 266 -9.00 -9.04 12.91
CA GLY A 266 -9.34 -7.71 13.45
C GLY A 266 -9.73 -6.70 12.34
N PRO A 267 -9.72 -5.39 12.64
CA PRO A 267 -10.01 -4.32 11.68
C PRO A 267 -9.14 -4.40 10.43
N LEU A 268 -9.69 -4.10 9.24
CA LEU A 268 -8.98 -4.35 7.99
C LEU A 268 -7.78 -3.41 7.74
N PHE A 269 -7.74 -2.24 8.41
CA PHE A 269 -6.64 -1.28 8.28
C PHE A 269 -5.26 -1.80 8.69
N PHE A 270 -5.20 -2.88 9.49
CA PHE A 270 -3.96 -3.61 9.78
C PHE A 270 -3.25 -4.08 8.51
N THR A 271 -4.00 -4.40 7.44
CA THR A 271 -3.44 -4.77 6.13
C THR A 271 -3.06 -3.58 5.25
N HIS A 272 -3.29 -2.33 5.72
CA HIS A 272 -3.13 -1.10 4.94
C HIS A 272 -1.96 -0.25 5.43
N TYR A 273 -1.97 0.26 6.68
CA TYR A 273 -1.14 1.40 7.08
C TYR A 273 0.38 1.12 6.98
N SER A 274 0.83 -0.02 7.50
CA SER A 274 2.21 -0.47 7.35
C SER A 274 2.59 -0.80 5.90
N TYR A 275 1.61 -1.18 5.07
CA TYR A 275 1.79 -1.71 3.72
C TYR A 275 1.55 -0.66 2.61
N LEU A 276 1.47 0.62 2.95
CA LEU A 276 1.37 1.71 1.97
C LEU A 276 2.65 1.84 1.11
N SER A 277 3.82 1.57 1.70
CA SER A 277 5.12 1.59 1.02
C SER A 277 5.84 0.22 1.07
N LEU A 278 5.63 -0.57 2.12
CA LEU A 278 6.12 -1.94 2.20
C LEU A 278 5.32 -2.81 1.25
N ASP A 279 6.00 -3.48 0.31
CA ASP A 279 5.37 -4.40 -0.64
C ASP A 279 5.28 -5.81 -0.01
N PRO A 280 4.09 -6.27 0.44
CA PRO A 280 3.96 -7.57 1.09
C PRO A 280 4.30 -8.76 0.17
N ARG A 281 4.36 -8.56 -1.17
CA ARG A 281 4.81 -9.59 -2.14
C ARG A 281 6.31 -9.86 -2.06
N LEU A 282 7.06 -8.93 -1.47
CA LEU A 282 8.51 -9.02 -1.29
C LEU A 282 8.90 -9.40 0.15
N MET A 283 7.94 -9.82 0.98
CA MET A 283 8.14 -10.02 2.41
C MET A 283 7.71 -11.41 2.88
N GLN A 284 8.66 -12.15 3.43
CA GLN A 284 8.44 -13.39 4.17
C GLN A 284 9.47 -13.52 5.31
N ASP A 285 9.04 -14.02 6.46
CA ASP A 285 9.90 -14.45 7.57
C ASP A 285 9.69 -15.96 7.85
N GLU A 286 10.07 -16.43 9.05
CA GLU A 286 9.88 -17.82 9.45
C GLU A 286 8.47 -18.15 9.98
N GLN A 287 7.59 -17.17 10.21
CA GLN A 287 6.19 -17.39 10.57
C GLN A 287 5.22 -17.23 9.38
N THR A 288 5.43 -16.25 8.50
CA THR A 288 4.43 -15.90 7.48
C THR A 288 5.00 -15.39 6.15
N ASN A 289 4.19 -15.52 5.10
CA ASN A 289 4.30 -14.75 3.87
C ASN A 289 3.30 -13.58 3.96
N TYR A 290 3.79 -12.34 3.91
CA TYR A 290 2.96 -11.18 4.21
C TYR A 290 1.91 -10.87 3.12
N TRP A 291 2.15 -11.28 1.88
CA TRP A 291 1.12 -11.25 0.83
C TRP A 291 -0.05 -12.18 1.15
N GLU A 292 0.25 -13.41 1.57
CA GLU A 292 -0.76 -14.37 1.99
C GLU A 292 -1.53 -13.87 3.22
N GLN A 293 -0.84 -13.36 4.25
CA GLN A 293 -1.46 -12.77 5.44
C GLN A 293 -2.49 -11.69 5.06
N ASN A 294 -2.08 -10.66 4.34
CA ASN A 294 -2.92 -9.49 4.05
C ASN A 294 -4.08 -9.83 3.11
N ARG A 295 -3.82 -10.64 2.08
CA ARG A 295 -4.86 -11.13 1.17
C ARG A 295 -5.87 -12.01 1.89
N ASN A 296 -5.43 -12.93 2.75
CA ASN A 296 -6.32 -13.83 3.45
C ASN A 296 -7.15 -13.08 4.52
N HIS A 297 -6.57 -12.10 5.24
CA HIS A 297 -7.33 -11.21 6.17
C HIS A 297 -8.40 -10.43 5.41
N THR A 298 -8.07 -9.85 4.24
CA THR A 298 -9.04 -9.20 3.35
C THR A 298 -10.19 -10.13 2.96
N LEU A 299 -9.87 -11.35 2.51
CA LEU A 299 -10.86 -12.35 2.10
C LEU A 299 -11.72 -12.84 3.28
N ILE A 300 -11.18 -12.91 4.50
CA ILE A 300 -11.91 -13.23 5.73
C ILE A 300 -12.89 -12.11 6.09
N ASN A 301 -12.47 -10.84 6.01
CA ASN A 301 -13.31 -9.67 6.27
C ASN A 301 -14.51 -9.64 5.29
N ARG A 302 -14.25 -9.85 4.00
CA ARG A 302 -15.30 -10.02 2.98
C ARG A 302 -16.18 -11.23 3.25
N ALA A 303 -15.60 -12.41 3.50
CA ALA A 303 -16.35 -13.65 3.69
C ALA A 303 -17.33 -13.55 4.87
N HIS A 304 -16.90 -12.94 5.98
CA HIS A 304 -17.75 -12.65 7.12
C HIS A 304 -18.99 -11.84 6.73
N CYS A 305 -18.81 -10.75 5.97
CA CYS A 305 -19.91 -9.90 5.50
C CYS A 305 -20.88 -10.65 4.55
N LEU A 306 -20.43 -11.73 3.91
CA LEU A 306 -21.20 -12.56 2.98
C LEU A 306 -21.83 -13.81 3.64
N GLU A 307 -21.72 -13.96 4.96
CA GLU A 307 -22.43 -15.02 5.68
C GLU A 307 -23.93 -14.73 5.75
N PRO A 308 -24.82 -15.72 5.55
CA PRO A 308 -26.28 -15.49 5.50
C PRO A 308 -26.85 -14.76 6.71
N ARG A 309 -26.25 -14.92 7.90
CA ARG A 309 -26.64 -14.22 9.13
C ARG A 309 -26.40 -12.71 9.07
N GLN A 310 -25.41 -12.22 8.33
CA GLN A 310 -25.08 -10.79 8.24
C GLN A 310 -25.91 -10.06 7.18
N ALA A 311 -26.76 -10.78 6.42
CA ALA A 311 -27.68 -10.17 5.46
C ALA A 311 -28.63 -9.14 6.11
N MET A 312 -28.88 -9.25 7.42
CA MET A 312 -29.66 -8.27 8.20
C MET A 312 -29.07 -6.86 8.23
N PHE A 313 -27.75 -6.71 8.02
CA PHE A 313 -27.08 -5.40 7.91
C PHE A 313 -27.12 -4.83 6.49
N GLY A 314 -27.68 -5.55 5.51
CA GLY A 314 -27.68 -5.16 4.10
C GLY A 314 -26.31 -5.32 3.42
N TYR A 315 -25.45 -6.18 3.97
CA TYR A 315 -24.16 -6.55 3.37
C TYR A 315 -24.34 -7.41 2.11
N GLY A 316 -23.31 -7.43 1.25
CA GLY A 316 -23.31 -8.19 0.00
C GLY A 316 -22.01 -8.03 -0.79
N PRO A 317 -21.87 -8.62 -2.00
CA PRO A 317 -20.61 -8.60 -2.75
C PRO A 317 -20.08 -7.19 -3.10
N GLY A 318 -20.99 -6.22 -3.28
CA GLY A 318 -20.68 -4.80 -3.41
C GLY A 318 -20.85 -3.98 -2.13
N ASN A 319 -21.13 -4.60 -0.98
CA ASN A 319 -21.27 -3.90 0.30
C ASN A 319 -20.64 -4.72 1.44
N TRP A 320 -19.32 -4.59 1.60
CA TRP A 320 -18.53 -5.23 2.65
C TRP A 320 -17.33 -4.33 2.99
N GLY A 321 -16.74 -4.53 4.16
CA GLY A 321 -15.56 -3.81 4.61
C GLY A 321 -15.71 -3.27 6.02
N LEU A 322 -15.18 -4.02 7.00
CA LEU A 322 -15.21 -3.67 8.43
C LEU A 322 -13.82 -3.20 8.87
N THR A 323 -13.74 -1.97 9.38
CA THR A 323 -12.51 -1.36 9.91
C THR A 323 -12.84 -0.29 10.96
N ALA A 324 -11.85 0.19 11.69
CA ALA A 324 -12.04 1.33 12.58
C ALA A 324 -12.40 2.59 11.79
N SER A 325 -13.40 3.34 12.27
CA SER A 325 -13.95 4.54 11.61
C SER A 325 -14.90 5.28 12.56
N ASP A 326 -15.41 6.44 12.12
CA ASP A 326 -16.62 7.01 12.71
C ASP A 326 -17.75 5.96 12.77
N ASP A 327 -18.62 6.11 13.76
CA ASP A 327 -19.82 5.29 13.98
C ASP A 327 -21.03 6.17 14.38
N TYR A 328 -22.24 5.62 14.30
CA TYR A 328 -23.45 6.30 14.77
C TYR A 328 -23.36 6.74 16.24
N ASN A 329 -22.56 6.04 17.04
CA ASN A 329 -22.23 6.37 18.43
C ASN A 329 -20.76 6.80 18.57
N PHE A 330 -20.34 7.77 17.75
CA PHE A 330 -19.02 8.43 17.68
C PHE A 330 -17.96 7.68 16.86
N TYR A 331 -17.28 6.67 17.40
CA TYR A 331 -16.18 5.97 16.74
C TYR A 331 -16.03 4.57 17.33
N ASP A 332 -15.78 3.55 16.50
CA ASP A 332 -15.54 2.18 16.95
C ASP A 332 -14.58 1.43 16.02
N ALA A 333 -13.90 0.41 16.57
CA ALA A 333 -12.96 -0.46 15.87
C ALA A 333 -13.69 -1.65 15.21
N HIS A 334 -14.45 -1.39 14.15
CA HIS A 334 -15.25 -2.43 13.50
C HIS A 334 -14.36 -3.54 12.90
N SER A 335 -14.81 -4.78 13.05
CA SER A 335 -14.10 -5.98 12.59
C SER A 335 -15.06 -7.18 12.51
N PRO A 336 -14.67 -8.32 11.91
CA PRO A 336 -15.46 -9.55 11.96
C PRO A 336 -15.79 -10.08 13.37
N THR A 337 -15.14 -9.55 14.41
CA THR A 337 -15.41 -9.84 15.83
C THR A 337 -16.09 -8.69 16.58
N ASN A 338 -16.26 -7.53 15.94
CA ASN A 338 -16.97 -6.36 16.43
C ASN A 338 -17.75 -5.73 15.26
N ASP A 339 -18.91 -6.31 14.95
CA ASP A 339 -19.74 -5.98 13.78
C ASP A 339 -21.12 -5.50 14.25
N ASN A 340 -21.44 -4.24 13.95
CA ASN A 340 -22.68 -3.56 14.34
C ASN A 340 -23.54 -3.12 13.12
N GLY A 341 -23.13 -3.49 11.90
CA GLY A 341 -23.77 -3.03 10.66
C GLY A 341 -23.09 -1.83 9.96
N THR A 342 -22.05 -1.23 10.56
CA THR A 342 -21.33 -0.07 10.02
C THR A 342 -20.26 -0.51 9.01
N ILE A 343 -20.33 0.07 7.80
CA ILE A 343 -19.36 -0.13 6.70
C ILE A 343 -18.55 1.16 6.52
N SER A 344 -17.23 1.02 6.43
CA SER A 344 -16.30 2.14 6.17
C SER A 344 -15.63 1.93 4.80
N PRO A 345 -15.86 2.82 3.80
CA PRO A 345 -15.34 2.64 2.43
C PRO A 345 -13.85 2.34 2.33
N THR A 346 -13.02 2.89 3.22
CA THR A 346 -11.57 2.63 3.19
C THR A 346 -11.21 1.15 3.36
N ALA A 347 -12.04 0.35 4.05
CA ALA A 347 -11.77 -1.08 4.22
C ALA A 347 -11.63 -1.80 2.86
N ALA A 348 -12.67 -1.75 2.03
CA ALA A 348 -12.67 -2.44 0.73
C ALA A 348 -11.84 -1.70 -0.32
N LEU A 349 -11.83 -0.36 -0.31
CA LEU A 349 -11.09 0.44 -1.30
C LEU A 349 -9.58 0.39 -1.08
N SER A 350 -9.11 0.41 0.17
CA SER A 350 -7.67 0.27 0.46
C SER A 350 -7.17 -1.17 0.29
N ALA A 351 -8.08 -2.14 0.15
CA ALA A 351 -7.77 -3.52 -0.19
C ALA A 351 -7.67 -3.80 -1.71
N PHE A 352 -7.76 -2.78 -2.57
CA PHE A 352 -7.66 -2.93 -4.03
C PHE A 352 -6.49 -3.80 -4.51
N PRO A 353 -5.25 -3.68 -3.97
CA PRO A 353 -4.15 -4.54 -4.41
C PRO A 353 -4.37 -6.03 -4.13
N TYR A 354 -5.09 -6.38 -3.06
CA TYR A 354 -5.29 -7.75 -2.62
C TYR A 354 -6.50 -8.42 -3.29
N THR A 355 -7.58 -7.66 -3.49
CA THR A 355 -8.86 -8.19 -4.02
C THR A 355 -9.51 -7.27 -5.05
N PRO A 356 -8.83 -6.91 -6.16
CA PRO A 356 -9.24 -5.78 -7.00
C PRO A 356 -10.61 -5.96 -7.67
N TYR A 357 -11.00 -7.18 -8.02
CA TYR A 357 -12.35 -7.49 -8.53
C TYR A 357 -13.44 -7.17 -7.47
N TYR A 358 -13.26 -7.63 -6.23
CA TYR A 358 -14.19 -7.40 -5.13
C TYR A 358 -14.20 -5.95 -4.63
N SER A 359 -13.05 -5.29 -4.62
CA SER A 359 -12.93 -3.87 -4.28
C SER A 359 -13.62 -2.98 -5.31
N MET A 360 -13.56 -3.34 -6.60
CA MET A 360 -14.30 -2.63 -7.66
C MET A 360 -15.82 -2.87 -7.59
N GLN A 361 -16.28 -4.05 -7.14
CA GLN A 361 -17.70 -4.26 -6.81
C GLN A 361 -18.18 -3.28 -5.74
N VAL A 362 -17.39 -3.06 -4.68
CA VAL A 362 -17.73 -2.10 -3.62
C VAL A 362 -17.67 -0.66 -4.11
N LEU A 363 -16.61 -0.27 -4.82
CA LEU A 363 -16.48 1.10 -5.37
C LEU A 363 -17.71 1.48 -6.19
N ARG A 364 -18.14 0.63 -7.14
CA ARG A 364 -19.29 0.93 -7.99
C ARG A 364 -20.62 0.95 -7.23
N ASN A 365 -20.81 0.06 -6.24
CA ASN A 365 -21.99 0.14 -5.40
C ASN A 365 -22.04 1.45 -4.58
N LEU A 366 -20.92 1.82 -3.94
CA LEU A 366 -20.82 3.07 -3.21
C LEU A 366 -21.04 4.29 -4.11
N TYR A 367 -20.49 4.30 -5.34
CA TYR A 367 -20.63 5.43 -6.26
C TYR A 367 -22.03 5.51 -6.90
N LEU A 368 -22.57 4.40 -7.39
CA LEU A 368 -23.82 4.39 -8.17
C LEU A 368 -25.08 4.28 -7.31
N ARG A 369 -25.04 3.57 -6.17
CA ARG A 369 -26.22 3.34 -5.32
C ARG A 369 -26.24 4.26 -4.09
N GLU A 370 -25.08 4.47 -3.44
CA GLU A 370 -24.98 5.32 -2.23
C GLU A 370 -24.42 6.73 -2.49
N GLY A 371 -23.93 7.03 -3.71
CA GLY A 371 -23.08 8.19 -3.97
C GLY A 371 -23.74 9.54 -3.70
N SER A 372 -25.06 9.64 -3.85
CA SER A 372 -25.84 10.84 -3.50
C SER A 372 -25.85 11.18 -2.00
N ARG A 373 -25.46 10.23 -1.14
CA ARG A 373 -25.30 10.39 0.31
C ARG A 373 -23.83 10.36 0.73
N LEU A 374 -23.04 9.46 0.12
CA LEU A 374 -21.67 9.16 0.56
C LEU A 374 -20.58 9.90 -0.21
N PHE A 375 -20.77 10.31 -1.45
CA PHE A 375 -19.69 10.88 -2.26
C PHE A 375 -19.77 12.42 -2.27
N GLY A 376 -18.86 13.05 -1.51
CA GLY A 376 -18.76 14.50 -1.37
C GLY A 376 -17.48 15.08 -2.02
N PRO A 377 -17.07 16.32 -1.64
CA PRO A 377 -15.98 17.03 -2.30
C PRO A 377 -14.61 16.33 -2.19
N TYR A 378 -14.41 15.54 -1.12
CA TYR A 378 -13.17 14.84 -0.81
C TYR A 378 -13.30 13.32 -0.95
N GLY A 379 -14.13 12.86 -1.89
CA GLY A 379 -14.41 11.45 -2.12
C GLY A 379 -15.53 10.92 -1.21
N PHE A 380 -15.47 9.63 -0.87
CA PHE A 380 -16.44 9.01 0.05
C PHE A 380 -16.25 9.49 1.49
N TYR A 381 -17.35 9.80 2.19
CA TYR A 381 -17.38 10.00 3.64
C TYR A 381 -17.03 8.71 4.39
N ASP A 382 -16.68 8.90 5.67
CA ASP A 382 -15.92 7.95 6.47
C ASP A 382 -16.58 6.57 6.66
N ALA A 383 -17.86 6.55 7.01
CA ALA A 383 -18.62 5.34 7.31
C ALA A 383 -20.14 5.55 7.21
N TYR A 384 -20.89 4.44 7.20
CA TYR A 384 -22.35 4.46 7.26
C TYR A 384 -22.94 3.12 7.76
N ASN A 385 -24.14 3.19 8.32
CA ASN A 385 -24.89 2.05 8.82
C ASN A 385 -26.31 2.09 8.25
N LYS A 386 -26.60 1.17 7.31
CA LYS A 386 -27.91 1.13 6.62
C LYS A 386 -29.06 0.79 7.57
N GLY A 387 -28.83 -0.11 8.53
CA GLY A 387 -29.84 -0.56 9.49
C GLY A 387 -30.33 0.57 10.41
N LEU A 388 -29.44 1.52 10.72
CA LEU A 388 -29.74 2.71 11.52
C LEU A 388 -30.07 3.96 10.67
N ASN A 389 -30.01 3.85 9.34
CA ASN A 389 -30.08 4.98 8.39
C ASN A 389 -29.11 6.13 8.78
N TRP A 390 -27.94 5.77 9.31
CA TRP A 390 -26.87 6.70 9.68
C TRP A 390 -25.79 6.73 8.59
N TYR A 391 -25.27 7.92 8.29
CA TYR A 391 -24.22 8.16 7.32
C TYR A 391 -23.32 9.25 7.90
N SER A 392 -22.02 9.03 7.96
CA SER A 392 -21.08 10.08 8.33
C SER A 392 -21.12 11.20 7.29
N ASN A 393 -20.97 12.44 7.76
CA ASN A 393 -20.71 13.62 6.93
C ASN A 393 -19.28 14.14 7.12
N GLN A 394 -18.40 13.29 7.67
CA GLN A 394 -17.01 13.59 7.95
C GLN A 394 -16.07 12.76 7.06
N TYR A 395 -14.83 13.23 7.02
CA TYR A 395 -13.68 12.54 6.46
C TYR A 395 -12.58 12.51 7.51
N LEU A 396 -11.91 11.37 7.69
CA LEU A 396 -10.71 11.24 8.53
C LEU A 396 -9.46 11.08 7.65
N ALA A 397 -8.34 11.68 8.05
CA ALA A 397 -7.09 11.59 7.28
C ALA A 397 -6.57 10.15 7.15
N ILE A 398 -6.71 9.37 8.24
CA ILE A 398 -6.22 8.00 8.32
C ILE A 398 -7.00 7.04 7.42
N ASP A 399 -8.25 7.37 7.09
CA ASP A 399 -9.11 6.56 6.24
C ASP A 399 -9.04 7.01 4.76
N GLN A 400 -8.98 8.31 4.49
CA GLN A 400 -8.85 8.84 3.13
C GLN A 400 -7.47 8.58 2.49
N GLY A 401 -6.40 8.58 3.28
CA GLY A 401 -5.02 8.44 2.78
C GLY A 401 -4.75 7.09 2.11
N PRO A 402 -5.04 5.96 2.79
CA PRO A 402 -4.90 4.62 2.24
C PRO A 402 -5.71 4.38 0.96
N ILE A 403 -6.89 5.00 0.81
CA ILE A 403 -7.70 4.88 -0.42
C ILE A 403 -6.88 5.35 -1.63
N VAL A 404 -6.31 6.56 -1.57
CA VAL A 404 -5.50 7.11 -2.68
C VAL A 404 -4.29 6.22 -2.96
N VAL A 405 -3.56 5.84 -1.91
CA VAL A 405 -2.26 5.18 -1.99
C VAL A 405 -2.38 3.71 -2.41
N MET A 406 -3.33 2.96 -1.86
CA MET A 406 -3.49 1.55 -2.18
C MET A 406 -4.17 1.35 -3.54
N MET A 407 -5.08 2.22 -3.94
CA MET A 407 -5.56 2.25 -5.33
C MET A 407 -4.40 2.53 -6.31
N GLU A 408 -3.44 3.39 -5.95
CA GLU A 408 -2.25 3.61 -6.77
C GLU A 408 -1.30 2.41 -6.80
N ASN A 409 -1.08 1.76 -5.64
CA ASN A 409 -0.30 0.52 -5.57
C ASN A 409 -0.92 -0.61 -6.40
N TYR A 410 -2.25 -0.68 -6.49
CA TYR A 410 -2.94 -1.57 -7.41
C TYR A 410 -2.67 -1.19 -8.88
N ARG A 411 -2.93 0.08 -9.26
CA ARG A 411 -2.86 0.53 -10.66
C ARG A 411 -1.46 0.53 -11.26
N SER A 412 -0.45 0.87 -10.47
CA SER A 412 0.94 1.03 -10.95
C SER A 412 2.00 0.45 -10.02
N GLY A 413 1.71 0.22 -8.75
CA GLY A 413 2.69 -0.18 -7.74
C GLY A 413 3.65 0.95 -7.35
N LEU A 414 3.28 2.22 -7.52
CA LEU A 414 4.18 3.38 -7.34
C LEU A 414 4.85 3.41 -5.97
N LEU A 415 4.07 3.43 -4.87
CA LEU A 415 4.61 3.60 -3.53
C LEU A 415 5.39 2.35 -3.09
N TRP A 416 4.93 1.16 -3.45
CA TRP A 416 5.69 -0.09 -3.30
C TRP A 416 7.05 -0.08 -4.01
N LYS A 417 7.12 0.45 -5.25
CA LYS A 417 8.38 0.60 -6.00
C LYS A 417 9.30 1.69 -5.44
N LEU A 418 8.79 2.60 -4.62
CA LEU A 418 9.57 3.60 -3.88
C LEU A 418 10.07 3.00 -2.56
N GLY A 419 9.22 2.27 -1.84
CA GLY A 419 9.59 1.52 -0.64
C GLY A 419 10.68 0.49 -0.94
N GLU A 420 10.56 -0.28 -2.03
CA GLU A 420 11.60 -1.24 -2.45
C GLU A 420 12.97 -0.55 -2.68
N LYS A 421 12.99 0.72 -3.09
CA LYS A 421 14.22 1.49 -3.34
C LYS A 421 14.72 2.26 -2.12
N THR A 422 14.00 2.25 -1.01
CA THR A 422 14.35 2.99 0.21
C THR A 422 15.22 2.10 1.12
N PRO A 423 16.55 2.34 1.22
CA PRO A 423 17.46 1.40 1.86
C PRO A 423 17.19 1.21 3.36
N GLU A 424 16.63 2.22 4.04
CA GLU A 424 16.31 2.16 5.45
C GLU A 424 15.22 1.12 5.74
N LEU A 425 14.20 1.02 4.88
CA LEU A 425 13.14 0.01 5.03
C LEU A 425 13.71 -1.40 4.91
N TRP A 426 14.55 -1.67 3.90
CA TRP A 426 15.22 -2.97 3.76
C TRP A 426 16.23 -3.27 4.86
N THR A 427 16.89 -2.26 5.41
CA THR A 427 17.77 -2.41 6.58
C THR A 427 16.96 -2.88 7.80
N GLY A 428 15.79 -2.29 8.02
CA GLY A 428 14.84 -2.70 9.05
C GLY A 428 14.31 -4.12 8.84
N LEU A 429 13.72 -4.38 7.67
CA LEU A 429 13.18 -5.70 7.29
C LEU A 429 14.22 -6.82 7.45
N THR A 430 15.45 -6.59 7.00
CA THR A 430 16.54 -7.57 7.11
C THR A 430 16.89 -7.85 8.58
N LYS A 431 16.95 -6.82 9.43
CA LYS A 431 17.17 -6.98 10.88
C LYS A 431 16.01 -7.68 11.60
N MET A 432 14.79 -7.62 11.07
CA MET A 432 13.63 -8.37 11.57
C MET A 432 13.66 -9.86 11.16
N GLY A 433 14.55 -10.25 10.24
CA GLY A 433 14.60 -11.60 9.64
C GLY A 433 13.79 -11.75 8.35
N ILE A 434 13.20 -10.66 7.84
CA ILE A 434 12.34 -10.67 6.66
C ILE A 434 13.20 -10.63 5.40
N LYS A 435 12.82 -11.47 4.43
CA LYS A 435 13.50 -11.65 3.14
C LYS A 435 12.49 -11.71 2.01
N LYS A 436 12.97 -11.59 0.78
CA LYS A 436 12.15 -11.84 -0.42
C LYS A 436 11.70 -13.31 -0.45
N PRO A 437 10.41 -13.60 -0.68
CA PRO A 437 9.90 -14.97 -0.75
C PRO A 437 10.56 -15.79 -1.87
N ALA A 438 10.85 -17.05 -1.59
CA ALA A 438 11.31 -18.03 -2.58
C ALA A 438 10.12 -18.91 -3.02
N TYR A 439 9.23 -18.33 -3.83
CA TYR A 439 8.02 -19.01 -4.28
C TYR A 439 8.34 -20.25 -5.14
N PRO A 440 7.64 -21.39 -4.96
CA PRO A 440 7.70 -22.51 -5.90
C PRO A 440 7.08 -22.11 -7.24
N THR A 441 7.41 -22.83 -8.31
CA THR A 441 6.79 -22.61 -9.62
C THR A 441 5.28 -22.80 -9.52
N GLY A 442 4.49 -21.76 -9.80
CA GLY A 442 3.04 -21.78 -9.55
C GLY A 442 2.40 -20.40 -9.34
N PHE A 443 1.13 -20.42 -8.94
CA PHE A 443 0.25 -19.26 -8.86
C PHE A 443 0.23 -18.61 -7.46
N TYR A 444 1.38 -18.14 -7.00
CA TYR A 444 1.58 -17.67 -5.61
C TYR A 444 0.65 -16.52 -5.16
N SER A 445 0.20 -15.68 -6.10
CA SER A 445 -0.49 -14.42 -5.80
C SER A 445 -1.93 -14.62 -5.31
N TYR A 446 -2.52 -15.80 -5.52
CA TYR A 446 -3.97 -15.98 -5.39
C TYR A 446 -4.39 -16.95 -4.29
N ALA A 447 -5.61 -16.75 -3.78
CA ALA A 447 -6.36 -17.75 -3.03
C ALA A 447 -7.71 -17.95 -3.75
N PRO A 448 -8.13 -19.19 -4.05
CA PRO A 448 -9.47 -19.45 -4.59
C PRO A 448 -10.55 -19.03 -3.59
N ASP A 449 -11.68 -18.56 -4.10
CA ASP A 449 -12.88 -18.35 -3.28
C ASP A 449 -13.33 -19.67 -2.64
N PHE A 450 -13.52 -19.66 -1.32
CA PHE A 450 -13.77 -20.89 -0.54
C PHE A 450 -15.09 -21.59 -0.84
N ARG A 451 -16.06 -20.90 -1.47
CA ARG A 451 -17.38 -21.46 -1.80
C ARG A 451 -17.40 -22.06 -3.20
N SER A 452 -16.72 -21.43 -4.16
CA SER A 452 -16.71 -21.83 -5.57
C SER A 452 -15.48 -22.67 -5.97
N GLY A 453 -14.34 -22.46 -5.30
CA GLY A 453 -13.04 -23.03 -5.68
C GLY A 453 -12.38 -22.37 -6.90
N TYR A 454 -12.85 -21.20 -7.34
CA TYR A 454 -12.26 -20.43 -8.46
C TYR A 454 -11.50 -19.22 -7.93
N ILE A 455 -10.45 -18.80 -8.65
CA ILE A 455 -9.84 -17.48 -8.50
C ILE A 455 -10.59 -16.52 -9.43
N ASP A 456 -11.13 -15.43 -8.90
CA ASP A 456 -11.78 -14.40 -9.71
C ASP A 456 -10.75 -13.39 -10.23
N LEU A 457 -10.43 -13.48 -11.52
CA LEU A 457 -9.59 -12.50 -12.22
C LEU A 457 -10.46 -11.60 -13.10
N TRP A 458 -10.06 -10.34 -13.18
CA TRP A 458 -10.72 -9.32 -14.00
C TRP A 458 -9.70 -8.60 -14.88
N LYS A 459 -10.19 -7.92 -15.92
CA LYS A 459 -9.33 -7.08 -16.75
C LYS A 459 -8.91 -5.84 -15.96
N HIS A 460 -7.61 -5.64 -15.79
CA HIS A 460 -7.08 -4.48 -15.08
C HIS A 460 -7.43 -3.19 -15.84
N PRO A 461 -8.10 -2.18 -15.23
CA PRO A 461 -8.66 -1.04 -15.95
C PRO A 461 -7.65 -0.26 -16.78
N ASP A 462 -6.51 0.14 -16.19
CA ASP A 462 -5.46 0.88 -16.91
C ASP A 462 -4.73 0.03 -17.99
N ARG A 463 -4.96 -1.30 -18.06
CA ARG A 463 -4.30 -2.22 -19.01
C ARG A 463 -5.22 -2.81 -20.07
N GLY A 464 -6.54 -2.83 -19.84
CA GLY A 464 -7.53 -3.47 -20.70
C GLY A 464 -7.34 -4.99 -20.89
N ALA A 465 -6.53 -5.64 -20.07
CA ALA A 465 -6.12 -7.04 -20.18
C ALA A 465 -6.16 -7.73 -18.81
N TYR A 466 -6.27 -9.05 -18.80
CA TYR A 466 -6.08 -9.83 -17.58
C TYR A 466 -4.60 -9.82 -17.20
N VAL A 467 -4.33 -9.78 -15.89
CA VAL A 467 -2.99 -9.83 -15.31
C VAL A 467 -2.87 -11.13 -14.51
N LEU A 468 -1.93 -11.99 -14.89
CA LEU A 468 -1.66 -13.25 -14.21
C LEU A 468 -0.23 -13.24 -13.66
N ASP A 469 -0.12 -13.24 -12.34
CA ASP A 469 1.13 -13.35 -11.61
C ASP A 469 1.44 -14.83 -11.32
N PHE A 470 2.65 -15.25 -11.65
CA PHE A 470 3.14 -16.60 -11.37
C PHE A 470 4.60 -16.55 -10.96
N ALA A 471 5.09 -17.61 -10.31
CA ALA A 471 6.49 -17.76 -9.96
C ALA A 471 7.13 -18.86 -10.81
N VAL A 472 8.45 -18.76 -10.97
CA VAL A 472 9.30 -19.75 -11.64
C VAL A 472 10.51 -19.98 -10.74
N LYS A 473 10.82 -21.25 -10.42
CA LYS A 473 11.95 -21.63 -9.57
C LYS A 473 13.04 -22.39 -10.33
N GLY A 474 12.67 -23.27 -11.26
CA GLY A 474 13.63 -24.03 -12.07
C GLY A 474 14.20 -23.23 -13.26
N SER A 475 15.23 -23.79 -13.90
CA SER A 475 15.79 -23.30 -15.16
C SER A 475 15.11 -23.86 -16.42
N SER A 476 14.33 -24.94 -16.28
CA SER A 476 13.56 -25.55 -17.36
C SER A 476 12.56 -24.56 -17.95
N ALA A 477 12.30 -24.68 -19.25
CA ALA A 477 11.29 -23.90 -19.93
C ALA A 477 9.88 -24.14 -19.35
N VAL A 478 9.07 -23.08 -19.36
CA VAL A 478 7.72 -23.03 -18.80
C VAL A 478 6.69 -23.09 -19.92
N THR A 479 5.59 -23.81 -19.69
CA THR A 479 4.41 -23.83 -20.56
C THR A 479 3.18 -23.51 -19.73
N LEU A 480 2.28 -22.67 -20.24
CA LEU A 480 1.01 -22.31 -19.60
C LEU A 480 -0.14 -22.60 -20.57
N VAL A 481 -0.98 -23.56 -20.20
CA VAL A 481 -2.15 -23.97 -20.99
C VAL A 481 -3.43 -23.55 -20.29
N VAL A 482 -4.40 -23.08 -21.07
CA VAL A 482 -5.76 -22.80 -20.63
C VAL A 482 -6.72 -23.82 -21.23
N ARG A 483 -7.55 -24.41 -20.37
CA ARG A 483 -8.56 -25.41 -20.71
C ARG A 483 -9.95 -24.91 -20.36
N ASP A 484 -10.96 -25.28 -21.14
CA ASP A 484 -12.35 -25.08 -20.74
C ASP A 484 -12.77 -26.10 -19.66
N GLU A 485 -13.99 -25.97 -19.13
CA GLU A 485 -14.48 -26.86 -18.07
C GLU A 485 -14.64 -28.33 -18.50
N SER A 486 -14.55 -28.64 -19.80
CA SER A 486 -14.48 -30.01 -20.31
C SER A 486 -13.05 -30.60 -20.35
N GLY A 487 -12.03 -29.80 -20.02
CA GLY A 487 -10.61 -30.16 -20.11
C GLY A 487 -9.99 -29.98 -21.49
N ARG A 488 -10.78 -29.54 -22.48
CA ARG A 488 -10.29 -29.25 -23.84
C ARG A 488 -9.37 -28.03 -23.82
N GLU A 489 -8.24 -28.13 -24.49
CA GLU A 489 -7.29 -27.04 -24.67
C GLU A 489 -7.91 -25.93 -25.53
N ILE A 490 -7.95 -24.71 -24.99
CA ILE A 490 -8.49 -23.53 -25.68
C ILE A 490 -7.36 -22.65 -26.21
N GLN A 491 -6.34 -22.43 -25.38
CA GLN A 491 -5.22 -21.57 -25.72
C GLN A 491 -3.98 -21.98 -24.93
N LYS A 492 -2.82 -21.92 -25.58
CA LYS A 492 -1.54 -21.94 -24.91
C LYS A 492 -1.03 -20.50 -24.77
N LEU A 493 -0.93 -20.03 -23.53
CA LEU A 493 -0.55 -18.65 -23.20
C LEU A 493 0.97 -18.45 -23.12
N ILE A 494 1.70 -19.52 -22.77
CA ILE A 494 3.16 -19.58 -22.80
C ILE A 494 3.53 -20.91 -23.43
N ASP A 495 4.33 -20.92 -24.49
CA ASP A 495 4.83 -22.14 -25.12
C ASP A 495 6.34 -22.28 -24.89
N ASN A 496 6.72 -23.32 -24.12
CA ASN A 496 8.10 -23.75 -23.91
C ASN A 496 9.13 -22.62 -23.79
N LYS A 497 8.85 -21.62 -22.94
CA LYS A 497 9.65 -20.41 -22.80
C LYS A 497 10.42 -20.38 -21.49
N SER A 498 11.72 -20.10 -21.55
CA SER A 498 12.54 -19.88 -20.35
C SER A 498 12.26 -18.50 -19.73
N TYR A 499 12.27 -18.46 -18.40
CA TYR A 499 12.17 -17.26 -17.57
C TYR A 499 13.32 -17.26 -16.55
N SER A 500 13.64 -16.10 -15.98
CA SER A 500 14.49 -16.04 -14.79
C SER A 500 13.74 -16.61 -13.58
N GLU A 501 14.47 -17.15 -12.61
CA GLU A 501 13.92 -17.47 -11.29
C GLU A 501 13.29 -16.20 -10.67
N GLY A 502 12.18 -16.38 -9.95
CA GLY A 502 11.43 -15.31 -9.29
C GLY A 502 9.99 -15.17 -9.81
N THR A 503 9.37 -14.04 -9.49
CA THR A 503 7.99 -13.71 -9.89
C THR A 503 7.96 -13.14 -11.31
N GLN A 504 6.88 -13.47 -12.01
CA GLN A 504 6.65 -13.18 -13.41
C GLN A 504 5.19 -12.72 -13.58
N GLN A 505 4.96 -11.79 -14.50
CA GLN A 505 3.62 -11.28 -14.80
C GLN A 505 3.31 -11.46 -16.28
N LEU A 506 2.14 -12.00 -16.57
CA LEU A 506 1.62 -12.20 -17.92
C LEU A 506 0.37 -11.35 -18.16
N LEU A 507 0.39 -10.55 -19.23
CA LEU A 507 -0.79 -9.91 -19.78
C LEU A 507 -1.42 -10.82 -20.84
N PHE A 508 -2.73 -11.06 -20.76
CA PHE A 508 -3.43 -11.88 -21.74
C PHE A 508 -4.88 -11.43 -21.99
N GLN A 509 -5.46 -11.96 -23.07
CA GLN A 509 -6.85 -11.75 -23.47
C GLN A 509 -7.53 -13.10 -23.66
N LEU A 510 -8.74 -13.24 -23.12
CA LEU A 510 -9.63 -14.39 -23.30
C LEU A 510 -11.09 -13.90 -23.14
N PRO A 511 -12.10 -14.61 -23.67
CA PRO A 511 -13.49 -14.34 -23.30
C PRO A 511 -13.72 -14.47 -21.78
N GLN A 512 -14.81 -13.87 -21.29
CA GLN A 512 -15.28 -14.16 -19.94
C GLN A 512 -15.73 -15.62 -19.83
N GLY A 513 -15.54 -16.23 -18.67
CA GLY A 513 -15.89 -17.64 -18.46
C GLY A 513 -15.02 -18.33 -17.42
N LYS A 514 -15.23 -19.62 -17.27
CA LYS A 514 -14.55 -20.48 -16.31
C LYS A 514 -13.56 -21.39 -17.02
N TYR A 515 -12.35 -21.48 -16.48
CA TYR A 515 -11.22 -22.15 -17.11
C TYR A 515 -10.31 -22.84 -16.08
N GLU A 516 -9.60 -23.89 -16.51
CA GLU A 516 -8.45 -24.43 -15.77
C GLU A 516 -7.15 -23.93 -16.42
N PHE A 517 -6.25 -23.36 -15.61
CA PHE A 517 -4.92 -22.91 -16.03
C PHE A 517 -3.88 -23.92 -15.50
N GLU A 518 -3.16 -24.59 -16.39
CA GLU A 518 -2.05 -25.49 -16.05
C GLU A 518 -0.70 -24.82 -16.38
N LEU A 519 0.08 -24.50 -15.34
CA LEU A 519 1.47 -24.07 -15.46
C LEU A 519 2.38 -25.30 -15.29
N ALA A 520 3.20 -25.58 -16.29
CA ALA A 520 4.14 -26.70 -16.29
C ALA A 520 5.59 -26.20 -16.40
N GLN A 521 6.50 -26.81 -15.64
CA GLN A 521 7.95 -26.62 -15.75
C GLN A 521 8.66 -27.97 -15.61
N GLY A 522 9.24 -28.46 -16.71
CA GLY A 522 9.77 -29.83 -16.75
C GLY A 522 8.65 -30.85 -16.48
N SER A 523 8.80 -31.66 -15.43
CA SER A 523 7.78 -32.61 -14.96
C SER A 523 6.80 -32.01 -13.93
N GLU A 524 7.10 -30.86 -13.34
CA GLU A 524 6.22 -30.22 -12.36
C GLU A 524 5.03 -29.55 -13.05
N LYS A 525 3.85 -29.68 -12.46
CA LYS A 525 2.59 -29.09 -12.95
C LYS A 525 1.80 -28.51 -11.79
N GLN A 526 1.36 -27.26 -11.93
CA GLN A 526 0.42 -26.60 -11.02
C GLN A 526 -0.86 -26.23 -11.78
N ARG A 527 -2.01 -26.43 -11.15
CA ARG A 527 -3.31 -26.13 -11.73
C ARG A 527 -4.13 -25.23 -10.82
N VAL A 528 -4.82 -24.28 -11.41
CA VAL A 528 -5.85 -23.48 -10.73
C VAL A 528 -7.08 -23.31 -11.61
N LYS A 529 -8.25 -23.20 -10.98
CA LYS A 529 -9.48 -22.81 -11.64
C LYS A 529 -9.62 -21.29 -11.58
N ILE A 530 -9.91 -20.66 -12.70
CA ILE A 530 -10.02 -19.21 -12.82
C ILE A 530 -11.37 -18.85 -13.44
N SER A 531 -12.10 -17.94 -12.79
CA SER A 531 -13.26 -17.25 -13.36
C SER A 531 -12.78 -15.91 -13.91
N LEU A 532 -12.92 -15.71 -15.22
CA LEU A 532 -12.53 -14.49 -15.92
C LEU A 532 -13.73 -13.57 -16.09
N HIS A 533 -13.63 -12.37 -15.52
CA HIS A 533 -14.67 -11.34 -15.54
C HIS A 533 -14.29 -10.18 -16.47
N GLN A 534 -15.22 -9.74 -17.31
CA GLN A 534 -15.04 -8.55 -18.16
C GLN A 534 -15.70 -7.30 -17.58
N SER A 535 -16.72 -7.49 -16.74
CA SER A 535 -17.36 -6.46 -15.92
C SER A 535 -17.40 -6.92 -14.47
N VAL A 536 -17.72 -5.99 -13.55
CA VAL A 536 -18.08 -6.35 -12.16
C VAL A 536 -19.60 -6.36 -11.93
N ASP A 537 -20.37 -6.26 -13.01
CA ASP A 537 -21.83 -6.27 -13.05
C ASP A 537 -22.38 -7.69 -12.84
N ASN A 538 -22.38 -8.13 -11.58
CA ASN A 538 -23.02 -9.37 -11.14
C ASN A 538 -23.56 -9.21 -9.70
N GLN A 539 -24.64 -8.43 -9.54
CA GLN A 539 -25.79 -8.61 -8.61
C GLN A 539 -26.70 -7.35 -8.50
#